data_AF-A0A941P7M5-F1
#
_entry.id   AF-A0A941P7M5-F1
#
_cell.length_a   1.000
_cell.length_b   1.000
_cell.length_c   1.000
_cell.angle_alpha   90.00
_cell.angle_beta   90.00
_cell.angle_gamma   90.00
#
_symmetry.space_group_name_H-M   'P 1'
#
loop_
_entity.id
_entity.type
_entity.pdbx_description
1 polymer ?
#
loop_
_entity_poly.entity_id
_entity_poly.type
_entity_poly.pdbx_seq_one_letter_code
_entity_poly.pdbx_strand_id
1 'polypeptide(L)' 'HMRIGMNVGLTAGQLRQLVQVLAERVDADMARRASEALGRRLATLATEKK' A
#
# COMPACT_ATOMS: atom_id res chain seq x y z
N HIS A 1 4.20 -0.01 -8.74
CA HIS A 1 4.38 -1.32 -8.09
C HIS A 1 3.19 -1.75 -7.23
N MET A 2 2.60 -0.90 -6.36
CA MET A 2 1.41 -1.24 -5.55
C MET A 2 0.26 -1.89 -6.36
N ARG A 3 -0.15 -1.29 -7.48
CA ARG A 3 -1.20 -1.83 -8.38
C ARG A 3 -0.82 -3.17 -9.01
N ILE A 4 0.43 -3.30 -9.47
CA ILE A 4 0.91 -4.54 -10.11
C ILE A 4 0.97 -5.66 -9.07
N GLY A 5 1.44 -5.37 -7.85
CA GLY A 5 1.47 -6.31 -6.73
C GLY A 5 0.09 -6.86 -6.39
N MET A 6 -0.93 -6.00 -6.30
CA MET A 6 -2.29 -6.45 -6.03
C MET A 6 -2.88 -7.30 -7.17
N ASN A 7 -2.49 -7.04 -8.41
CA ASN A 7 -2.91 -7.85 -9.55
C ASN A 7 -2.24 -9.25 -9.58
N VAL A 8 -1.06 -9.41 -8.95
CA VAL A 8 -0.38 -10.72 -8.80
C VAL A 8 -0.67 -11.40 -7.44
N GLY A 9 -1.62 -10.89 -6.66
CA GLY A 9 -2.11 -11.55 -5.45
C GLY A 9 -1.61 -10.96 -4.11
N LEU A 10 -0.86 -9.86 -4.11
CA LEU A 10 -0.57 -9.14 -2.86
C LEU A 10 -1.81 -8.45 -2.31
N THR A 11 -2.22 -8.85 -1.12
CA THR A 11 -3.37 -8.27 -0.44
C THR A 11 -3.06 -6.90 0.15
N ALA A 12 -4.11 -6.12 0.42
CA ALA A 12 -4.00 -4.85 1.14
C ALA A 12 -3.31 -5.01 2.51
N GLY A 13 -3.53 -6.15 3.19
CA GLY A 13 -2.88 -6.46 4.47
C GLY A 13 -1.38 -6.63 4.34
N GLN A 14 -0.91 -7.35 3.31
CA GLN A 14 0.52 -7.53 3.05
C GLN A 14 1.21 -6.21 2.67
N LEU A 15 0.51 -5.33 1.92
CA LEU A 15 1.04 -4.00 1.60
C LEU A 15 1.10 -3.08 2.83
N ARG A 16 0.17 -3.22 3.79
CA ARG A 16 0.25 -2.51 5.08
C ARG A 16 1.43 -3.00 5.92
N GLN A 17 1.68 -4.31 5.94
CA GLN A 17 2.84 -4.87 6.65
C GLN A 17 4.16 -4.37 6.05
N LEU A 18 4.24 -4.26 4.72
CA LEU A 18 5.39 -3.64 4.04
C LEU A 18 5.62 -2.20 4.50
N VAL A 19 4.56 -1.40 4.63
CA VAL A 19 4.65 -0.02 5.12
C VAL A 19 5.19 0.04 6.55
N GLN A 20 4.80 -0.89 7.42
CA GLN A 20 5.31 -0.96 8.80
C GLN A 20 6.81 -1.30 8.82
N VAL A 21 7.24 -2.27 8.01
CA VAL A 21 8.67 -2.61 7.89
C VAL A 21 9.49 -1.43 7.37
N LEU A 22 8.95 -0.64 6.42
CA LEU A 22 9.61 0.57 5.93
C LEU A 22 9.76 1.64 7.04
N ALA A 23 8.78 1.77 7.92
CA ALA A 23 8.83 2.72 9.04
C ALA A 23 9.88 2.29 10.08
N GLU A 24 9.99 0.99 10.33
CA GLU A 24 10.89 0.43 11.35
C GLU A 24 12.34 0.31 10.87
N ARG A 25 12.57 0.08 9.57
CA ARG A 25 13.88 -0.30 9.05
C ARG A 25 14.52 0.71 8.11
N VAL A 26 13.75 1.66 7.57
CA VAL A 26 14.23 2.58 6.53
C VAL A 26 14.07 4.02 6.98
N ASP A 27 12.86 4.55 6.90
CA ASP A 27 12.56 5.94 7.22
C ASP A 27 11.04 6.18 7.33
N ALA A 28 10.65 7.00 8.30
CA ALA A 28 9.24 7.32 8.55
C ALA A 28 8.57 8.09 7.39
N ASP A 29 9.29 8.94 6.66
CA ASP A 29 8.74 9.67 5.51
C ASP A 29 8.53 8.73 4.32
N MET A 30 9.42 7.75 4.11
CA MET A 30 9.23 6.72 3.08
C MET A 30 8.01 5.84 3.39
N ALA A 31 7.84 5.46 4.65
CA ALA A 31 6.65 4.72 5.09
C ALA A 31 5.37 5.54 4.93
N ARG A 32 5.39 6.83 5.29
CA ARG A 32 4.25 7.73 5.12
C ARG A 32 3.82 7.83 3.65
N ARG A 33 4.77 8.09 2.74
CA ARG A 33 4.49 8.15 1.29
C ARG A 33 3.91 6.84 0.76
N ALA A 34 4.44 5.70 1.22
CA ALA A 34 3.94 4.38 0.84
C ALA A 34 2.51 4.13 1.39
N SER A 35 2.22 4.54 2.62
CA SER A 35 0.89 4.46 3.24
C SER A 35 -0.14 5.28 2.47
N GLU A 36 0.19 6.53 2.15
CA GLU A 36 -0.68 7.42 1.36
C GLU A 36 -0.96 6.86 -0.03
N ALA A 37 0.05 6.30 -0.71
CA ALA A 37 -0.12 5.66 -2.00
C ALA A 37 -1.02 4.41 -1.94
N LEU A 38 -0.89 3.60 -0.88
CA LEU A 38 -1.76 2.46 -0.64
C LEU A 38 -3.20 2.92 -0.37
N GLY A 39 -3.40 3.95 0.46
CA GLY A 39 -4.70 4.54 0.73
C GLY A 39 -5.40 5.02 -0.53
N ARG A 40 -4.70 5.75 -1.40
CA ARG A 40 -5.23 6.20 -2.70
C ARG A 40 -5.65 5.01 -3.57
N ARG A 41 -4.84 3.94 -3.67
CA ARG A 41 -5.20 2.75 -4.47
C ARG A 41 -6.41 2.01 -3.91
N LEU A 42 -6.51 1.87 -2.60
CA LEU A 42 -7.66 1.23 -1.96
C LEU A 42 -8.94 2.05 -2.17
N ALA A 43 -8.85 3.39 -2.10
CA ALA A 43 -9.98 4.26 -2.40
C ALA A 43 -10.43 4.09 -3.85
N THR A 44 -9.52 4.07 -4.83
CA THR A 44 -9.84 3.79 -6.24
C THR A 44 -10.49 2.42 -6.44
N LEU A 45 -9.98 1.38 -5.78
CA LEU A 45 -10.58 0.03 -5.84
C LEU A 45 -11.99 -0.01 -5.24
N ALA A 46 -12.25 0.78 -4.21
CA ALA A 46 -13.57 0.89 -3.60
C ALA A 46 -14.57 1.59 -4.54
N THR A 47 -14.13 2.58 -5.32
CA THR A 47 -14.97 3.22 -6.35
C THR A 47 -15.13 2.36 -7.60
N GLU A 48 -14.14 1.55 -7.98
CA GLU A 48 -14.23 0.61 -9.13
C GLU A 48 -15.19 -0.57 -8.87
N LYS A 49 -15.53 -0.85 -7.60
CA LYS A 49 -16.48 -1.90 -7.19
C LYS A 49 -17.94 -1.44 -7.08
N LYS A 50 -18.23 -0.18 -7.38
CA LYS A 50 -19.58 0.42 -7.28
C LYS A 50 -20.22 0.54 -8.66
#